data_AF-A0A7Y6NRC3-F1
#
_entry.id   AF-A0A7Y6NRC3-F1
#
_cell.length_a   1.000
_cell.length_b   1.000
_cell.length_c   1.000
_cell.angle_alpha   90.00
_cell.angle_beta   90.00
_cell.angle_gamma   90.00
#
_symmetry.space_group_name_H-M   'P 1'
#
loop_
_entity.id
_entity.type
_entity.pdbx_description
1 polymer ?
#
loop_
_entity_poly.entity_id
_entity_poly.type
_entity_poly.pdbx_seq_one_letter_code
_entity_poly.pdbx_strand_id
1 'polypeptide(L)'
;MTVERYAFNDCEATTAAGVPLRIPAGVHHVERRSLVFRVRLGGRELDLTLAEWERLLHAGGVGPISVVVADPQGTGDTHPR
;
A
#
# COMPACT_ATOMS: atom_id res chain seq x y z
N MET A 1 -3.32 10.06 13.24
CA MET A 1 -3.72 9.35 12.00
C MET A 1 -2.47 8.70 11.44
N THR A 2 -2.48 7.39 11.23
CA THR A 2 -1.32 6.64 10.74
C THR A 2 -1.41 6.56 9.22
N VAL A 3 -0.33 6.96 8.55
CA VAL A 3 -0.16 6.76 7.12
C VAL A 3 0.79 5.58 6.94
N GLU A 4 0.33 4.56 6.23
CA GLU A 4 1.10 3.34 5.95
C GLU A 4 1.32 3.19 4.44
N ARG A 5 2.22 2.30 4.05
CA ARG A 5 2.50 2.01 2.64
C ARG A 5 2.03 0.58 2.33
N TYR A 6 1.24 0.46 1.28
CA TYR A 6 0.72 -0.83 0.79
C TYR A 6 1.17 -1.05 -0.64
N ALA A 7 1.46 -2.32 -0.96
CA ALA A 7 1.68 -2.75 -2.34
C ALA A 7 0.33 -3.10 -2.96
N PHE A 8 0.00 -2.44 -4.07
CA PHE A 8 -1.17 -2.73 -4.88
C PHE A 8 -0.76 -3.48 -6.14
N ASN A 9 -1.57 -4.47 -6.50
CA ASN A 9 -1.64 -4.97 -7.86
C ASN A 9 -2.51 -4.03 -8.69
N ASP A 10 -2.40 -4.15 -10.01
CA ASP A 10 -3.30 -3.46 -10.90
C ASP A 10 -4.73 -4.02 -10.72
N CYS A 11 -5.62 -3.21 -10.13
CA CYS A 11 -6.94 -3.66 -9.70
C CYS A 11 -8.03 -2.61 -9.92
N GLU A 12 -9.26 -3.09 -10.08
CA GLU A 12 -10.44 -2.24 -10.11
C GLU A 12 -10.95 -1.99 -8.70
N ALA A 13 -11.32 -0.74 -8.43
CA ALA A 13 -11.87 -0.31 -7.16
C ALA A 13 -13.08 0.60 -7.37
N THR A 14 -13.94 0.68 -6.36
CA THR A 14 -15.05 1.63 -6.31
C THR A 14 -14.81 2.61 -5.17
N THR A 15 -14.78 3.90 -5.48
CA THR A 15 -14.63 4.94 -4.45
C THR A 15 -15.82 4.95 -3.48
N ALA A 16 -15.65 5.60 -2.34
CA ALA A 16 -16.73 5.84 -1.37
C ALA A 16 -17.92 6.61 -1.95
N ALA A 17 -17.73 7.33 -3.08
CA ALA A 17 -18.79 7.99 -3.82
C ALA A 17 -19.50 7.07 -4.85
N GLY A 18 -19.16 5.78 -4.91
CA GLY A 18 -19.73 4.82 -5.86
C GLY A 18 -19.12 4.90 -7.27
N VAL A 19 -18.03 5.64 -7.46
CA VAL A 19 -17.38 5.79 -8.77
C VAL A 19 -16.35 4.68 -8.99
N PRO A 20 -16.45 3.87 -10.06
CA PRO A 20 -15.45 2.87 -10.41
C PRO A 20 -14.17 3.54 -10.95
N LEU A 21 -13.01 2.99 -10.60
CA LEU A 21 -11.71 3.41 -11.09
C LEU A 21 -10.72 2.25 -11.10
N ARG A 22 -9.57 2.47 -11.74
CA ARG A 22 -8.44 1.54 -11.74
C ARG A 22 -7.32 2.09 -10.85
N ILE A 23 -6.86 1.27 -9.90
CA ILE A 23 -5.68 1.57 -9.08
C ILE A 23 -4.47 0.91 -9.77
N PRO A 24 -3.48 1.70 -10.22
CA PRO A 24 -2.31 1.14 -10.88
C PRO A 24 -1.45 0.35 -9.89
N ALA A 25 -0.79 -0.70 -10.38
CA ALA A 25 0.17 -1.46 -9.59
C ALA A 25 1.27 -0.54 -9.03
N GLY A 26 1.69 -0.79 -7.80
CA GLY A 26 2.75 -0.03 -7.15
C GLY A 26 2.55 0.15 -5.66
N VAL A 27 3.48 0.87 -5.05
CA VAL A 27 3.43 1.19 -3.62
C VAL A 27 2.76 2.54 -3.42
N HIS A 28 1.60 2.52 -2.75
CA HIS A 28 0.81 3.71 -2.48
C HIS A 28 0.69 3.97 -0.97
N HIS A 29 0.58 5.24 -0.61
CA HIS A 29 0.30 5.62 0.78
C HIS A 29 -1.19 5.46 1.05
N VAL A 30 -1.50 4.86 2.19
CA VAL A 30 -2.85 4.65 2.66
C VAL A 30 -2.99 5.26 4.05
N GLU A 31 -3.93 6.18 4.19
CA GLU A 31 -4.32 6.74 5.47
C GLU A 31 -5.64 6.11 5.93
N ARG A 32 -5.62 5.47 7.11
CA ARG A 32 -6.85 5.01 7.76
C ARG A 32 -7.57 6.19 8.42
N ARG A 33 -8.76 6.53 7.93
CA ARG A 33 -9.70 7.48 8.57
C ARG A 33 -10.75 6.70 9.37
N SER A 34 -11.80 7.31 9.89
CA SER A 34 -12.81 6.57 10.67
C SER A 34 -13.61 5.57 9.80
N LEU A 35 -14.13 6.01 8.65
CA LEU A 35 -15.03 5.21 7.80
C LEU A 35 -14.46 4.86 6.42
N VAL A 36 -13.28 5.39 6.09
CA VAL A 36 -12.65 5.20 4.77
C VAL A 36 -11.16 4.92 4.89
N PHE A 37 -10.61 4.38 3.82
CA PHE A 37 -9.17 4.31 3.54
C PHE A 37 -8.85 5.27 2.41
N ARG A 38 -8.02 6.27 2.71
CA ARG A 38 -7.59 7.25 1.71
C ARG A 38 -6.30 6.78 1.05
N VAL A 39 -6.36 6.51 -0.25
CA VAL A 39 -5.20 6.07 -1.05
C VAL A 39 -4.68 7.25 -1.85
N ARG A 40 -3.36 7.48 -1.79
CA ARG A 40 -2.67 8.52 -2.57
C ARG A 40 -2.01 7.91 -3.80
N LEU A 41 -2.54 8.24 -4.97
CA LEU A 41 -2.07 7.79 -6.28
C LEU A 41 -1.44 8.94 -7.05
N GLY A 42 -0.11 9.04 -7.08
CA GLY A 42 0.64 9.89 -8.04
C GLY A 42 0.07 11.31 -8.28
N GLY A 43 -0.43 11.99 -7.24
CA GLY A 43 -1.05 13.33 -7.34
C GLY A 43 -2.57 13.37 -7.17
N ARG A 44 -3.24 12.23 -6.98
CA ARG A 44 -4.68 12.13 -6.68
C ARG A 44 -4.89 11.44 -5.34
N GLU A 45 -5.95 11.82 -4.63
CA GLU A 45 -6.44 11.10 -3.46
C GLU A 45 -7.78 10.47 -3.81
N LEU A 46 -8.00 9.24 -3.36
CA LEU A 46 -9.29 8.57 -3.45
C LEU A 46 -9.63 7.92 -2.12
N ASP A 47 -10.90 7.94 -1.77
CA ASP A 47 -11.40 7.30 -0.55
C ASP A 47 -12.09 5.99 -0.92
N LEU A 48 -11.66 4.89 -0.29
CA LEU A 48 -12.30 3.57 -0.37
C LEU A 48 -13.12 3.34 0.90
N THR A 49 -14.29 2.70 0.77
CA THR A 49 -15.05 2.25 1.94
C THR A 49 -14.31 1.10 2.66
N LEU A 50 -14.75 0.76 3.87
CA LEU A 50 -14.23 -0.43 4.58
C LEU A 50 -14.43 -1.72 3.78
N ALA A 51 -15.65 -1.91 3.27
CA ALA A 51 -16.01 -3.11 2.50
C ALA A 51 -15.20 -3.22 1.19
N GLU A 52 -14.96 -2.09 0.54
CA GLU A 52 -14.11 -2.01 -0.64
C GLU A 52 -12.66 -2.41 -0.33
N TRP A 53 -12.10 -1.82 0.72
CA TRP A 53 -10.73 -2.14 1.17
C TRP A 53 -10.58 -3.61 1.53
N GLU A 54 -11.51 -4.16 2.30
CA GLU A 54 -11.53 -5.58 2.66
C GLU A 54 -11.64 -6.46 1.42
N ARG A 55 -12.48 -6.10 0.45
CA ARG A 55 -12.57 -6.86 -0.81
C ARG A 55 -11.24 -6.89 -1.55
N LEU A 56 -10.54 -5.75 -1.63
CA LEU A 56 -9.22 -5.68 -2.27
C LEU A 56 -8.19 -6.55 -1.53
N LEU A 57 -8.20 -6.57 -0.20
CA LEU A 57 -7.32 -7.44 0.59
C LEU A 57 -7.59 -8.92 0.30
N HIS A 58 -8.86 -9.35 0.34
CA HIS A 58 -9.24 -10.74 0.11
C HIS A 58 -8.97 -11.19 -1.33
N ALA A 59 -9.13 -10.29 -2.30
CA ALA A 59 -8.81 -10.56 -3.70
C ALA A 59 -7.30 -10.56 -4.00
N GLY A 60 -6.45 -10.20 -3.03
CA GLY A 60 -5.01 -10.02 -3.25
C GLY A 60 -4.68 -8.79 -4.11
N GLY A 61 -5.60 -7.84 -4.27
CA GLY A 61 -5.38 -6.58 -4.97
C GLY A 61 -4.49 -5.61 -4.19
N VAL A 62 -4.45 -5.75 -2.86
CA VAL A 62 -3.60 -4.95 -1.96
C VAL A 62 -3.00 -5.83 -0.87
N GLY A 63 -1.77 -5.54 -0.46
CA GLY A 63 -1.08 -6.25 0.61
C GLY A 63 -0.09 -5.38 1.37
N PRO A 64 0.24 -5.74 2.62
CA PRO A 64 1.26 -5.04 3.40
C PRO A 64 2.62 -5.17 2.72
N ILE A 65 3.44 -4.12 2.83
CA ILE A 65 4.84 -4.22 2.43
C ILE A 65 5.58 -4.93 3.55
N SER A 66 6.00 -6.17 3.31
CA SER A 66 7.01 -6.80 4.14
C SER A 66 8.31 -6.03 3.97
N VAL A 67 8.65 -5.16 4.93
CA VAL A 67 9.99 -4.59 5.01
C VAL A 67 10.92 -5.74 5.41
N VAL A 68 11.42 -6.46 4.42
CA VAL A 68 12.65 -7.23 4.63
C VAL A 68 13.74 -6.17 4.71
N VAL A 69 14.09 -5.74 5.92
CA VAL A 69 15.33 -5.00 6.13
C VAL A 69 16.41 -5.97 5.68
N ALA A 70 16.99 -5.74 4.49
CA ALA A 70 18.28 -6.31 4.19
C ALA A 70 19.24 -5.69 5.20
N ASP A 71 19.59 -6.45 6.23
CA ASP A 71 20.73 -6.13 7.08
C ASP A 71 21.92 -5.86 6.14
N PRO A 72 22.63 -4.72 6.24
CA PRO A 72 23.89 -4.58 5.54
C PRO A 72 24.87 -5.55 6.21
N GLN A 73 24.91 -6.77 5.68
CA GLN A 73 25.79 -7.83 6.14
C GLN A 73 27.22 -7.28 6.15
N GLY A 74 27.79 -7.19 7.36
CA GLY A 74 28.97 -6.42 7.69
C GLY A 74 30.14 -6.65 6.74
N THR A 75 30.77 -5.55 6.36
CA THR A 75 32.10 -5.53 5.77
C THR A 75 33.04 -6.21 6.75
N GLY A 76 33.35 -7.49 6.50
CA GLY A 76 34.28 -8.25 7.30
C GLY A 76 35.63 -7.56 7.35
N ASP A 77 36.09 -7.25 8.55
CA ASP A 77 37.47 -6.92 8.86
C ASP A 77 38.38 -7.93 8.16
N THR A 78 39.18 -7.45 7.21
CA THR A 78 40.33 -8.18 6.71
C THR A 78 41.56 -7.34 7.02
N HIS A 79 42.13 -7.55 8.21
CA HIS A 79 43.46 -7.04 8.55
C HIS A 79 44.49 -8.09 8.08
N PRO A 80 45.42 -7.75 7.17
CA PRO A 80 46.56 -8.61 6.92
C PRO A 80 47.62 -8.43 8.02
N ARG A 81 48.37 -9.50 8.27
CA ARG A 81 49.41 -9.64 9.30
C ARG A 81 50.57 -8.65 9.13
#